data_AF-A0A0D6N2C2-F1
#
_entry.id   AF-A0A0D6N2C2-F1
#
_cell.length_a   1.000
_cell.length_b   1.000
_cell.length_c   1.000
_cell.angle_alpha   90.00
_cell.angle_beta   90.00
_cell.angle_gamma   90.00
#
_symmetry.space_group_name_H-M   'P 1'
#
loop_
_entity.id
_entity.type
_entity.pdbx_description
1 polymer ?
#
loop_
_entity_poly.entity_id
_entity_poly.type
_entity_poly.pdbx_seq_one_letter_code
_entity_poly.pdbx_strand_id
1 'polypeptide(L)'
;MALAATWKVPTGPGEPGQSTQRKGQPEDAFPAPYASPDAARAANNGAVPPDLSRVAIVYPGGPDRILALLTGYGAADPQDKPGIHANGFYNPYAIGHRTAMPPPLRDNAVVYADGTAATAAQEARDVTTFLAWVSSPHADSKRRLGVGVALYLCFLAILLVILKRRIWSHVAK
;
A
#
# COMPACT_ATOMS: atom_id res chain seq x y z
N MET A 1 12.83 -21.10 -8.59
CA MET A 1 13.56 -20.77 -7.34
C MET A 1 12.60 -20.08 -6.39
N ALA A 2 12.58 -20.44 -5.10
CA ALA A 2 11.74 -19.77 -4.12
C ALA A 2 12.36 -18.41 -3.74
N LEU A 3 11.65 -17.31 -3.98
CA LEU A 3 12.12 -15.94 -3.73
C LEU A 3 12.66 -15.75 -2.30
N ALA A 4 12.02 -16.39 -1.31
CA ALA A 4 12.43 -16.32 0.11
C ALA A 4 13.85 -16.81 0.39
N ALA A 5 14.35 -17.77 -0.40
CA ALA A 5 15.69 -18.32 -0.20
C ALA A 5 16.82 -17.35 -0.64
N THR A 6 16.47 -16.20 -1.23
CA THR A 6 17.45 -15.20 -1.70
C THR A 6 18.00 -14.31 -0.59
N TRP A 7 17.29 -14.18 0.54
CA TRP A 7 17.76 -13.45 1.71
C TRP A 7 18.03 -14.36 2.91
N LYS A 8 18.72 -13.80 3.89
CA LYS A 8 19.08 -14.46 5.13
C LYS A 8 18.25 -13.92 6.29
N VAL A 9 17.83 -14.80 7.17
CA VAL A 9 17.02 -14.49 8.36
C VAL A 9 17.82 -14.86 9.61
N PRO A 10 17.90 -14.00 10.64
CA PRO A 10 18.57 -14.33 11.89
C PRO A 10 17.81 -15.46 12.62
N THR A 11 18.53 -16.50 13.06
CA THR A 11 17.92 -17.73 13.60
C THR A 11 17.65 -17.67 15.12
N GLY A 12 17.46 -16.46 15.67
CA GLY A 12 17.34 -16.22 17.11
C GLY A 12 18.71 -16.14 17.83
N PRO A 13 18.72 -15.89 19.15
CA PRO A 13 19.96 -15.83 19.92
C PRO A 13 20.59 -17.23 20.01
N GLY A 14 21.64 -17.46 19.23
CA GLY A 14 22.56 -18.59 19.41
C GLY A 14 23.44 -18.38 20.63
N GLU A 15 24.43 -19.25 20.83
CA GLU A 15 25.46 -19.06 21.86
C GLU A 15 26.07 -17.63 21.78
N PRO A 16 26.42 -17.01 22.93
CA PRO A 16 26.97 -15.67 22.95
C PRO A 16 28.19 -15.57 22.03
N GLY A 17 28.03 -14.82 20.93
CA GLY A 17 29.06 -14.62 19.90
C GLY A 17 28.75 -15.22 18.52
N GLN A 18 27.70 -16.01 18.35
CA GLN A 18 27.31 -16.56 17.03
C GLN A 18 25.87 -16.21 16.65
N SER A 19 25.72 -15.19 15.79
CA SER A 19 24.48 -14.92 15.08
C SER A 19 24.35 -15.87 13.89
N THR A 20 23.77 -17.05 14.11
CA THR A 20 23.54 -18.01 13.03
C THR A 20 22.45 -17.47 12.10
N GLN A 21 22.76 -17.27 10.82
CA GLN A 21 21.81 -16.86 9.79
C GLN A 21 21.34 -18.08 8.99
N ARG A 22 20.03 -18.21 8.75
CA ARG A 22 19.47 -19.24 7.87
C ARG A 22 18.94 -18.63 6.57
N LYS A 23 18.78 -19.45 5.54
CA LYS A 23 18.05 -19.04 4.32
C LYS A 23 16.59 -18.78 4.70
N GLY A 24 15.99 -17.76 4.09
CA GLY A 24 14.57 -17.44 4.28
C GLY A 24 13.67 -18.58 3.80
N GLN A 25 12.57 -18.75 4.53
CA GLN A 25 11.47 -19.66 4.23
C GLN A 25 10.22 -18.85 3.84
N PRO A 26 9.24 -19.42 3.11
CA PRO A 26 8.05 -18.68 2.68
C PRO A 26 7.20 -18.10 3.81
N GLU A 27 7.27 -18.66 5.02
CA GLU A 27 6.62 -18.17 6.22
C GLU A 27 7.30 -16.94 6.86
N ASP A 28 8.52 -16.59 6.44
CA ASP A 28 9.24 -15.45 6.98
C ASP A 28 8.71 -14.12 6.45
N ALA A 29 8.67 -13.12 7.32
CA ALA A 29 8.38 -11.75 6.93
C ALA A 29 9.47 -11.18 6.01
N PHE A 30 9.13 -10.14 5.26
CA PHE A 30 10.13 -9.38 4.51
C PHE A 30 11.15 -8.73 5.45
N PRO A 31 12.44 -8.75 5.09
CA PRO A 31 13.49 -8.18 5.93
C PRO A 31 13.35 -6.66 6.00
N ALA A 32 13.54 -6.10 7.20
CA ALA A 32 13.58 -4.65 7.39
C ALA A 32 14.86 -4.07 6.74
N PRO A 33 14.76 -2.93 6.01
CA PRO A 33 15.92 -2.32 5.37
C PRO A 33 16.90 -1.69 6.37
N TYR A 34 16.42 -1.34 7.57
CA TYR A 34 17.21 -0.73 8.63
C TYR A 34 17.00 -1.49 9.94
N ALA A 35 18.05 -1.57 10.76
CA ALA A 35 18.00 -2.24 12.06
C ALA A 35 17.17 -1.47 13.10
N SER A 36 17.09 -0.14 12.98
CA SER A 36 16.34 0.72 13.89
C SER A 36 15.87 2.01 13.19
N PRO A 37 14.87 2.71 13.76
CA PRO A 37 14.44 4.02 13.24
C PRO A 37 15.55 5.07 13.21
N ASP A 38 16.49 5.04 14.17
CA ASP A 38 17.60 6.00 14.20
C ASP A 38 18.61 5.74 13.09
N ALA A 39 18.87 4.47 12.76
CA ALA A 39 19.67 4.10 11.58
C ALA A 39 18.98 4.57 10.29
N ALA A 40 17.65 4.45 10.21
CA ALA A 40 16.89 4.96 9.08
C ALA A 40 16.98 6.49 8.96
N ARG A 41 16.86 7.24 10.07
CA ARG A 41 17.04 8.72 10.08
C ARG A 41 18.42 9.13 9.58
N ALA A 42 19.46 8.46 10.08
CA ALA A 42 20.83 8.76 9.70
C ALA A 42 21.05 8.58 8.19
N ALA A 43 20.45 7.55 7.59
CA ALA A 43 20.56 7.26 6.17
C ALA A 43 19.69 8.17 5.26
N ASN A 44 18.61 8.77 5.77
CA ASN A 44 17.61 9.48 4.97
C ASN A 44 17.44 10.95 5.38
N ASN A 45 18.54 11.64 5.71
CA ASN A 45 18.54 13.08 6.04
C ASN A 45 17.56 13.46 7.17
N GLY A 46 17.48 12.63 8.20
CA GLY A 46 16.60 12.83 9.36
C GLY A 46 15.16 12.33 9.19
N ALA A 47 14.76 11.91 7.99
CA ALA A 47 13.45 11.31 7.76
C ALA A 47 13.46 9.80 8.03
N VAL A 48 12.34 9.27 8.52
CA VAL A 48 12.13 7.81 8.64
C VAL A 48 11.15 7.39 7.56
N PRO A 49 11.55 6.53 6.61
CA PRO A 49 10.61 5.95 5.65
C PRO A 49 9.48 5.22 6.40
N PRO A 50 8.21 5.50 6.08
CA PRO A 50 7.09 4.81 6.71
C PRO A 50 7.04 3.34 6.28
N ASP A 51 6.46 2.49 7.15
CA ASP A 51 6.12 1.12 6.74
C ASP A 51 5.04 1.13 5.65
N LEU A 52 5.26 0.32 4.62
CA LEU A 52 4.40 0.31 3.42
C LEU A 52 3.27 -0.72 3.51
N SER A 53 3.21 -1.55 4.54
CA SER A 53 2.24 -2.64 4.67
C SER A 53 0.78 -2.16 4.71
N ARG A 54 0.54 -0.90 5.11
CA ARG A 54 -0.80 -0.31 5.21
C ARG A 54 -0.91 1.08 4.60
N VAL A 55 0.06 1.48 3.80
CA VAL A 55 0.16 2.86 3.29
C VAL A 55 -1.06 3.30 2.47
N ALA A 56 -1.71 2.36 1.75
CA ALA A 56 -2.89 2.65 0.93
C ALA A 56 -4.18 2.85 1.73
N ILE A 57 -4.19 2.57 3.04
CA ILE A 57 -5.36 2.78 3.92
C ILE A 57 -5.13 3.85 5.00
N VAL A 58 -3.86 4.13 5.33
CA VAL A 58 -3.50 5.11 6.37
C VAL A 58 -3.66 6.54 5.85
N TYR A 59 -3.29 6.81 4.60
CA TYR A 59 -3.33 8.15 4.04
C TYR A 59 -4.60 8.41 3.22
N PRO A 60 -5.24 9.60 3.34
CA PRO A 60 -6.38 9.97 2.52
C PRO A 60 -6.03 9.96 1.03
N GLY A 61 -6.95 9.46 0.20
CA GLY A 61 -6.73 9.26 -1.24
C GLY A 61 -6.18 7.88 -1.61
N GLY A 62 -5.74 7.09 -0.61
CA GLY A 62 -5.41 5.67 -0.76
C GLY A 62 -4.47 5.36 -1.94
N PRO A 63 -4.76 4.33 -2.76
CA PRO A 63 -3.93 3.96 -3.90
C PRO A 63 -3.71 5.10 -4.90
N ASP A 64 -4.75 5.90 -5.19
CA ASP A 64 -4.66 6.98 -6.18
C ASP A 64 -3.65 8.05 -5.75
N ARG A 65 -3.59 8.33 -4.44
CA ARG A 65 -2.56 9.22 -3.87
C ARG A 65 -1.16 8.66 -4.05
N ILE A 66 -0.96 7.36 -3.87
CA ILE A 66 0.35 6.73 -4.03
C ILE A 66 0.80 6.85 -5.50
N LEU A 67 -0.09 6.54 -6.44
CA LEU A 67 0.20 6.70 -7.87
C LEU A 67 0.58 8.14 -8.23
N ALA A 68 -0.22 9.09 -7.75
CA ALA A 68 0.02 10.52 -7.96
C ALA A 68 1.34 10.98 -7.31
N LEU A 69 1.66 10.47 -6.12
CA LEU A 69 2.94 10.76 -5.46
C LEU A 69 4.12 10.21 -6.25
N LEU A 70 4.05 8.96 -6.74
CA LEU A 70 5.15 8.34 -7.48
C LEU A 70 5.40 8.99 -8.85
N THR A 71 4.36 9.52 -9.48
CA THR A 71 4.43 10.13 -10.83
C THR A 71 4.51 11.66 -10.82
N GLY A 72 4.17 12.31 -9.71
CA GLY A 72 4.02 13.77 -9.60
C GLY A 72 5.28 14.54 -9.24
N TYR A 73 6.46 13.92 -9.24
CA TYR A 73 7.71 14.63 -8.99
C TYR A 73 7.99 15.66 -10.09
N GLY A 74 8.38 16.88 -9.72
CA GLY A 74 8.59 17.95 -10.69
C GLY A 74 9.34 19.15 -10.13
N ALA A 75 9.46 20.19 -10.96
CA ALA A 75 10.04 21.47 -10.56
C ALA A 75 9.16 22.13 -9.47
N ALA A 76 9.81 22.81 -8.52
CA ALA A 76 9.13 23.51 -7.45
C ALA A 76 8.23 24.61 -8.01
N ASP A 77 6.99 24.69 -7.50
CA ASP A 77 6.09 25.79 -7.79
C ASP A 77 6.69 27.10 -7.21
N PRO A 78 6.80 28.17 -8.01
CA PRO A 78 7.26 29.48 -7.53
C PRO A 78 6.48 30.04 -6.33
N GLN A 79 5.23 29.60 -6.11
CA GLN A 79 4.38 30.02 -5.01
C GLN A 79 4.44 29.09 -3.79
N ASP A 80 5.26 28.04 -3.82
CA ASP A 80 5.32 27.05 -2.75
C ASP A 80 5.91 27.67 -1.47
N LYS A 81 5.23 27.43 -0.34
CA LYS A 81 5.72 27.85 0.98
C LYS A 81 6.69 26.79 1.50
N PRO A 82 7.66 27.14 2.36
CA PRO A 82 8.55 26.14 2.94
C PRO A 82 7.73 25.08 3.71
N GLY A 83 7.64 23.88 3.14
CA GLY A 83 7.03 22.72 3.80
C GLY A 83 7.93 22.15 4.91
N ILE A 84 7.45 21.10 5.59
CA ILE A 84 8.17 20.42 6.70
C ILE A 84 9.56 19.93 6.27
N HIS A 85 9.73 19.59 4.99
CA HIS A 85 11.02 19.24 4.39
C HIS A 85 11.60 20.42 3.60
N ALA A 86 12.26 21.35 4.30
CA ALA A 86 12.85 22.55 3.71
C ALA A 86 13.90 22.26 2.61
N ASN A 87 14.61 21.13 2.71
CA ASN A 87 15.55 20.63 1.68
C ASN A 87 15.01 19.41 0.92
N GLY A 88 13.70 19.15 1.01
CA GLY A 88 13.04 18.04 0.33
C GLY A 88 12.81 18.28 -1.16
N PHE A 89 12.44 17.21 -1.85
CA PHE A 89 12.01 17.21 -3.24
C PHE A 89 10.57 17.71 -3.33
N TYR A 90 10.29 18.55 -4.33
CA TYR A 90 8.94 19.05 -4.57
C TYR A 90 8.05 17.95 -5.15
N ASN A 91 6.85 17.85 -4.60
CA ASN A 91 5.79 16.98 -5.10
C ASN A 91 4.43 17.51 -4.61
N PRO A 92 3.52 17.91 -5.51
CA PRO A 92 2.25 18.54 -5.13
C PRO A 92 1.34 17.60 -4.32
N TYR A 93 1.51 16.28 -4.45
CA TYR A 93 0.72 15.27 -3.72
C TYR A 93 1.35 14.87 -2.38
N ALA A 94 2.56 15.31 -2.08
CA ALA A 94 3.16 15.16 -0.75
C ALA A 94 2.46 16.07 0.28
N ILE A 95 2.51 15.67 1.55
CA ILE A 95 1.98 16.49 2.64
C ILE A 95 2.86 17.75 2.75
N GLY A 96 2.27 18.93 2.53
CA GLY A 96 3.03 20.19 2.49
C GLY A 96 3.89 20.35 1.23
N HIS A 97 3.50 19.70 0.12
CA HIS A 97 4.08 19.83 -1.23
C HIS A 97 5.58 19.48 -1.38
N ARG A 98 6.22 19.01 -0.31
CA ARG A 98 7.64 18.62 -0.29
C ARG A 98 7.85 17.34 0.49
N THR A 99 8.75 16.48 0.02
CA THR A 99 9.06 15.18 0.62
C THR A 99 10.57 14.96 0.72
N ALA A 100 11.05 14.25 1.75
CA ALA A 100 12.46 13.84 1.82
C ALA A 100 12.81 12.74 0.80
N MET A 101 11.81 12.08 0.22
CA MET A 101 12.00 10.98 -0.72
C MET A 101 12.36 11.49 -2.13
N PRO A 102 13.52 11.13 -2.70
CA PRO A 102 13.83 11.43 -4.11
C PRO A 102 12.89 10.68 -5.06
N PRO A 103 12.77 11.08 -6.34
CA PRO A 103 12.01 10.35 -7.34
C PRO A 103 12.47 8.87 -7.40
N PRO A 104 11.61 7.91 -6.99
CA PRO A 104 12.07 6.53 -6.81
C PRO A 104 12.04 5.70 -8.11
N LEU A 105 11.26 6.13 -9.10
CA LEU A 105 11.03 5.41 -10.35
C LEU A 105 11.66 6.15 -11.53
N ARG A 106 12.14 5.40 -12.51
CA ARG A 106 12.70 5.91 -13.77
C ARG A 106 12.41 4.92 -14.88
N ASP A 107 12.33 5.40 -16.12
CA ASP A 107 12.08 4.53 -17.25
C ASP A 107 13.18 3.47 -17.39
N ASN A 108 12.76 2.23 -17.63
CA ASN A 108 13.57 1.04 -17.81
C ASN A 108 14.50 0.73 -16.61
N ALA A 109 14.07 1.06 -15.39
CA ALA A 109 14.81 0.68 -14.18
C ALA A 109 14.78 -0.83 -13.91
N VAL A 110 13.68 -1.48 -14.27
CA VAL A 110 13.46 -2.91 -14.00
C VAL A 110 13.14 -3.64 -15.30
N VAL A 111 13.51 -4.91 -15.38
CA VAL A 111 13.13 -5.80 -16.48
C VAL A 111 12.00 -6.69 -15.99
N TYR A 112 10.82 -6.57 -16.61
CA TYR A 112 9.69 -7.43 -16.30
C TYR A 112 9.89 -8.84 -16.86
N ALA A 113 9.48 -9.85 -16.09
CA ALA A 113 9.59 -11.26 -16.49
C ALA A 113 8.64 -11.64 -17.64
N ASP A 114 7.57 -10.88 -17.84
CA ASP A 114 6.57 -11.09 -18.90
C ASP A 114 6.84 -10.27 -20.17
N GLY A 115 7.91 -9.47 -20.18
CA GLY A 115 8.29 -8.61 -21.31
C GLY A 115 7.51 -7.29 -21.40
N THR A 116 6.74 -6.91 -20.37
CA THR A 116 6.07 -5.60 -20.31
C THR A 116 7.11 -4.45 -20.34
N ALA A 117 6.80 -3.39 -21.08
CA ALA A 117 7.66 -2.21 -21.15
C ALA A 117 7.68 -1.47 -19.81
N ALA A 118 8.88 -1.34 -19.23
CA ALA A 118 9.08 -0.73 -17.92
C ALA A 118 9.14 0.80 -17.98
N THR A 119 8.03 1.44 -18.35
CA THR A 119 7.91 2.89 -18.19
C THR A 119 7.68 3.25 -16.72
N ALA A 120 8.15 4.39 -16.26
CA ALA A 120 7.97 4.84 -14.87
C ALA A 120 6.48 4.90 -14.48
N ALA A 121 5.61 5.25 -15.43
CA ALA A 121 4.16 5.24 -15.23
C ALA A 121 3.59 3.82 -15.05
N GLN A 122 4.11 2.85 -15.80
CA GLN A 122 3.74 1.44 -15.67
C GLN A 122 4.23 0.88 -14.33
N GLU A 123 5.49 1.11 -13.99
CA GLU A 123 6.08 0.73 -12.70
C GLU A 123 5.27 1.33 -11.53
N ALA A 124 4.91 2.61 -11.61
CA ALA A 124 4.12 3.27 -10.57
C ALA A 124 2.74 2.64 -10.39
N ARG A 125 2.07 2.25 -11.49
CA ARG A 125 0.77 1.57 -11.46
C ARG A 125 0.89 0.19 -10.82
N ASP A 126 1.90 -0.58 -11.18
CA ASP A 126 2.10 -1.94 -10.68
C ASP A 126 2.46 -1.94 -9.19
N VAL A 127 3.39 -1.06 -8.78
CA VAL A 127 3.75 -0.89 -7.36
C VAL A 127 2.54 -0.42 -6.55
N THR A 128 1.77 0.54 -7.06
CA THR A 128 0.56 1.01 -6.38
C THR A 128 -0.48 -0.10 -6.23
N THR A 129 -0.69 -0.91 -7.27
CA THR A 129 -1.62 -2.04 -7.26
C THR A 129 -1.18 -3.09 -6.24
N PHE A 130 0.12 -3.40 -6.20
CA PHE A 130 0.69 -4.28 -5.19
C PHE A 130 0.49 -3.74 -3.77
N LEU A 131 0.80 -2.47 -3.50
CA LEU A 131 0.62 -1.86 -2.18
C LEU A 131 -0.85 -1.78 -1.75
N ALA A 132 -1.77 -1.58 -2.69
CA ALA A 132 -3.20 -1.62 -2.44
C ALA A 132 -3.64 -3.02 -2.01
N TRP A 133 -3.15 -4.06 -2.69
CA TRP A 133 -3.40 -5.44 -2.33
C TRP A 133 -2.79 -5.81 -0.97
N VAL A 134 -1.52 -5.45 -0.71
CA VAL A 134 -0.84 -5.68 0.58
C VAL A 134 -1.61 -5.02 1.73
N SER A 135 -2.10 -3.80 1.51
CA SER A 135 -2.90 -3.07 2.51
C SER A 135 -4.28 -3.69 2.75
N SER A 136 -4.79 -4.53 1.85
CA SER A 136 -6.13 -5.13 1.92
C SER A 136 -6.21 -6.49 1.19
N PRO A 137 -5.56 -7.55 1.72
CA PRO A 137 -5.40 -8.83 1.01
C PRO A 137 -6.72 -9.59 0.80
N HIS A 138 -7.75 -9.28 1.60
CA HIS A 138 -9.07 -9.89 1.52
C HIS A 138 -10.10 -9.02 0.81
N ALA A 139 -9.68 -7.98 0.07
CA ALA A 139 -10.60 -7.07 -0.63
C ALA A 139 -11.50 -7.82 -1.62
N ASP A 140 -10.95 -8.74 -2.42
CA ASP A 140 -11.70 -9.47 -3.43
C ASP A 140 -12.73 -10.43 -2.81
N SER A 141 -12.32 -11.19 -1.80
CA SER A 141 -13.22 -12.08 -1.05
C SER A 141 -14.36 -11.29 -0.40
N LYS A 142 -14.06 -10.13 0.21
CA LYS A 142 -15.08 -9.24 0.79
C LYS A 142 -16.02 -8.69 -0.26
N ARG A 143 -15.51 -8.25 -1.41
CA ARG A 143 -16.33 -7.71 -2.52
C ARG A 143 -17.26 -8.79 -3.08
N ARG A 144 -16.75 -9.99 -3.33
CA ARG A 144 -17.54 -11.11 -3.84
C ARG A 144 -18.66 -11.51 -2.88
N LEU A 145 -18.35 -11.67 -1.59
CA LEU A 145 -19.35 -11.96 -0.57
C LEU A 145 -20.36 -10.81 -0.42
N GLY A 146 -19.88 -9.57 -0.42
CA GLY A 146 -20.72 -8.37 -0.30
C GLY A 146 -21.78 -8.27 -1.40
N VAL A 147 -21.43 -8.59 -2.65
CA VAL A 147 -22.41 -8.64 -3.75
C VAL A 147 -23.50 -9.69 -3.50
N GLY A 148 -23.12 -10.89 -3.06
CA GLY A 148 -24.09 -11.94 -2.73
C GLY A 148 -25.03 -11.54 -1.58
N VAL A 149 -24.48 -10.96 -0.52
CA VAL A 149 -25.26 -10.46 0.63
C VAL A 149 -26.20 -9.33 0.21
N ALA A 150 -25.73 -8.39 -0.60
CA ALA A 150 -26.56 -7.28 -1.08
C ALA A 150 -27.78 -7.78 -1.89
N LEU A 151 -27.58 -8.74 -2.80
CA LEU A 151 -28.67 -9.33 -3.57
C LEU A 151 -29.69 -10.05 -2.67
N TYR A 152 -29.21 -10.81 -1.69
CA TYR A 152 -30.08 -11.47 -0.71
C TYR A 152 -30.88 -10.47 0.12
N LEU A 153 -30.26 -9.39 0.60
CA LEU A 153 -30.93 -8.35 1.38
C LEU A 153 -31.97 -7.60 0.54
N CYS A 154 -31.69 -7.31 -0.74
CA CYS A 154 -32.67 -6.72 -1.65
C CYS A 154 -33.88 -7.63 -1.85
N PHE A 155 -33.66 -8.92 -2.07
CA PHE A 155 -34.74 -9.90 -2.18
C PHE A 155 -35.58 -10.00 -0.89
N LEU A 156 -34.91 -10.10 0.26
CA LEU A 156 -35.58 -10.14 1.57
C LEU A 156 -36.37 -8.87 1.85
N ALA A 157 -35.82 -7.70 1.52
CA ALA A 157 -36.50 -6.42 1.67
C ALA A 157 -37.81 -6.36 0.84
N ILE A 158 -37.77 -6.82 -0.41
CA ILE A 158 -38.96 -6.91 -1.27
C ILE A 158 -40.00 -7.85 -0.65
N LEU A 159 -39.59 -9.03 -0.18
CA LEU A 159 -40.48 -10.00 0.46
C LEU A 159 -41.14 -9.42 1.72
N LEU A 160 -40.36 -8.74 2.57
CA LEU A 160 -40.86 -8.08 3.79
C LEU A 160 -41.85 -6.96 3.46
N VAL A 161 -41.60 -6.16 2.42
CA VAL A 161 -42.53 -5.11 1.96
C VAL A 161 -43.85 -5.72 1.50
N ILE A 162 -43.81 -6.83 0.74
CA ILE A 162 -45.02 -7.55 0.30
C ILE A 162 -45.78 -8.09 1.52
N LEU A 163 -45.09 -8.75 2.46
CA LEU A 163 -45.70 -9.31 3.66
C LEU A 163 -46.32 -8.21 4.54
N LYS A 164 -45.62 -7.08 4.72
CA LYS A 164 -46.13 -5.92 5.44
C LYS A 164 -47.41 -5.38 4.81
N ARG A 165 -47.44 -5.21 3.49
CA ARG A 165 -48.64 -4.75 2.76
C ARG A 165 -49.81 -5.73 2.92
N ARG A 166 -49.55 -7.04 2.90
CA ARG A 166 -50.58 -8.09 3.04
C ARG A 166 -51.16 -8.19 4.45
N ILE A 167 -50.35 -8.03 5.50
CA ILE A 167 -50.85 -8.09 6.88
C ILE A 167 -51.68 -6.85 7.20
N TRP A 168 -51.19 -5.67 6.83
CA TRP A 168 -51.85 -4.40 7.15
C TRP A 168 -53.10 -4.12 6.32
N SER A 169 -53.33 -4.84 5.21
CA SER A 169 -54.56 -4.70 4.44
C SER A 169 -55.82 -5.17 5.20
N HIS A 170 -55.67 -5.97 6.26
CA HIS A 170 -56.79 -6.41 7.10
C HIS A 170 -57.18 -5.41 8.18
N VAL A 171 -56.26 -4.53 8.58
CA VAL A 171 -56.49 -3.51 9.63
C VAL A 171 -56.93 -2.17 9.04
N ALA A 172 -56.61 -1.93 7.76
CA ALA A 172 -56.97 -0.70 7.05
C ALA A 172 -58.36 -0.74 6.37
N LYS A 173 -59.12 -1.83 6.55
CA LYS A 173 -60.56 -1.90 6.19
C LYS A 173 -61.39 -1.65 7.44
#